data_AF-A0A4R8DQ05-F1
#
_entry.id   AF-A0A4R8DQ05-F1
#
_cell.length_a   1.000
_cell.length_b   1.000
_cell.length_c   1.000
_cell.angle_alpha   90.00
_cell.angle_beta   90.00
_cell.angle_gamma   90.00
#
_symmetry.space_group_name_H-M   'P 1'
#
loop_
_entity.id
_entity.type
_entity.pdbx_description
1 polymer ?
#
loop_
_entity_poly.entity_id
_entity_poly.type
_entity_poly.pdbx_seq_one_letter_code
_entity_poly.pdbx_strand_id
1 'polypeptide(L)' 'MQELIDRLTEKAGITAEQAQHALEVVKDFVKEKFPMLEGAVENIFNEGKAKGEDLLDGLKDKMGSFFS' A
#
# COMPACT_ATOMS: atom_id res chain seq x y z
N MET A 1 -2.02 4.81 -0.99
CA MET A 1 -2.77 3.53 -0.88
C MET A 1 -3.79 3.52 0.25
N GLN A 2 -3.47 3.92 1.48
CA GLN A 2 -4.47 3.98 2.57
C GLN A 2 -5.72 4.78 2.20
N GLU A 3 -5.54 5.98 1.62
CA GLU A 3 -6.67 6.81 1.15
C GLU A 3 -7.57 6.08 0.14
N LEU A 4 -7.00 5.22 -0.72
CA LEU A 4 -7.78 4.45 -1.69
C LEU A 4 -8.56 3.32 -1.01
N ILE A 5 -7.95 2.66 -0.02
CA ILE A 5 -8.62 1.67 0.83
C ILE A 5 -9.80 2.34 1.55
N ASP A 6 -9.58 3.49 2.18
CA ASP A 6 -10.62 4.23 2.91
C ASP A 6 -11.77 4.62 1.97
N ARG A 7 -11.47 5.09 0.75
CA ARG A 7 -12.50 5.37 -0.27
C ARG A 7 -13.29 4.12 -0.66
N LEU A 8 -12.63 2.97 -0.78
CA LEU A 8 -13.29 1.70 -1.13
C LEU A 8 -14.18 1.21 0.02
N THR A 9 -13.73 1.29 1.26
CA THR A 9 -14.55 0.88 2.41
C THR A 9 -15.75 1.81 2.60
N GLU A 10 -15.54 3.13 2.51
CA GLU A 10 -16.61 4.12 2.67
C GLU A 10 -17.65 4.08 1.53
N LYS A 11 -17.21 3.95 0.28
CA LYS A 11 -18.10 4.07 -0.88
C LYS A 11 -18.63 2.75 -1.40
N ALA A 12 -17.86 1.69 -1.32
CA ALA A 12 -18.28 0.36 -1.76
C ALA A 12 -18.79 -0.51 -0.60
N GLY A 13 -18.64 -0.07 0.65
CA GLY A 13 -19.14 -0.79 1.82
C GLY A 13 -18.43 -2.13 2.09
N ILE A 14 -17.20 -2.27 1.59
CA ILE A 14 -16.38 -3.49 1.75
C ILE A 14 -15.41 -3.34 2.93
N THR A 15 -14.91 -4.46 3.44
CA THR A 15 -13.89 -4.43 4.49
C THR A 15 -12.54 -3.98 3.95
N ALA A 16 -11.63 -3.54 4.84
CA ALA A 16 -10.28 -3.18 4.44
C ALA A 16 -9.52 -4.34 3.78
N GLU A 17 -9.72 -5.58 4.27
CA GLU A 17 -9.15 -6.79 3.68
C GLU A 17 -9.67 -7.05 2.26
N GLN A 18 -10.99 -6.89 2.06
CA GLN A 18 -11.59 -7.00 0.73
C GLN A 18 -11.08 -5.90 -0.22
N ALA A 19 -10.87 -4.69 0.27
CA ALA A 19 -10.30 -3.60 -0.51
C ALA A 19 -8.85 -3.90 -0.94
N GLN A 20 -8.02 -4.45 -0.04
CA GLN A 20 -6.67 -4.90 -0.37
C GLN A 20 -6.69 -5.97 -1.46
N HIS A 21 -7.55 -6.98 -1.33
CA HIS A 21 -7.66 -8.03 -2.33
C HIS A 21 -8.16 -7.50 -3.69
N ALA A 22 -9.15 -6.59 -3.69
CA ALA A 22 -9.62 -5.95 -4.92
C ALA A 22 -8.49 -5.17 -5.62
N LEU A 23 -7.64 -4.49 -4.85
CA LEU A 23 -6.49 -3.77 -5.37
C LEU A 23 -5.44 -4.71 -5.98
N GLU A 24 -5.20 -5.88 -5.40
CA GLU A 24 -4.33 -6.91 -5.98
C GLU A 24 -4.86 -7.41 -7.33
N VAL A 25 -6.15 -7.73 -7.41
CA VAL A 25 -6.80 -8.15 -8.67
C VAL A 25 -6.65 -7.07 -9.74
N VAL A 26 -6.86 -5.79 -9.38
CA VAL A 26 -6.67 -4.66 -10.31
C VAL A 26 -5.21 -4.53 -10.73
N LYS A 27 -4.25 -4.67 -9.80
CA LYS A 27 -2.81 -4.63 -10.10
C LYS A 27 -2.45 -5.65 -11.18
N ASP A 28 -2.88 -6.89 -10.98
CA ASP A 28 -2.57 -8.01 -11.86
C ASP A 28 -3.24 -7.84 -13.22
N PHE A 29 -4.50 -7.40 -13.25
CA PHE A 29 -5.21 -7.09 -14.49
C PHE A 29 -4.52 -5.99 -15.30
N VAL A 30 -4.09 -4.90 -14.65
CA VAL A 30 -3.39 -3.80 -15.33
C VAL A 30 -2.04 -4.27 -15.89
N LYS A 31 -1.28 -5.08 -15.14
CA LYS A 31 -0.03 -5.66 -15.63
C LYS A 31 -0.24 -6.57 -16.83
N GLU A 32 -1.28 -7.40 -16.82
CA GLU A 32 -1.62 -8.29 -17.94
C GLU A 32 -1.96 -7.47 -19.20
N LYS A 33 -2.76 -6.40 -19.06
CA LYS A 33 -3.20 -5.59 -20.20
C LYS A 33 -2.17 -4.57 -20.67
N PHE A 34 -1.33 -4.08 -19.77
CA PHE A 34 -0.36 -3.01 -20.01
C PHE A 34 1.01 -3.38 -19.43
N PRO A 35 1.69 -4.42 -19.97
CA PRO A 35 2.95 -4.90 -19.43
C PRO A 35 4.05 -3.84 -19.42
N MET A 36 3.99 -2.87 -20.35
CA MET A 36 4.88 -1.70 -20.37
C MET A 36 4.80 -0.80 -19.13
N LEU A 37 3.72 -0.90 -18.34
CA LEU A 37 3.52 -0.13 -17.10
C LEU A 37 3.90 -0.92 -15.85
N GLU A 38 4.37 -2.16 -15.97
CA GLU A 38 4.61 -3.05 -14.83
C GLU A 38 5.47 -2.43 -13.73
N GLY A 39 6.60 -1.82 -14.09
CA GLY A 39 7.49 -1.19 -13.11
C GLY A 39 6.85 0.00 -12.38
N ALA A 40 6.05 0.81 -13.08
CA ALA A 40 5.34 1.93 -12.48
C ALA A 40 4.21 1.45 -11.53
N VAL A 41 3.49 0.40 -11.94
CA VAL A 41 2.45 -0.23 -11.12
C VAL A 41 3.05 -0.84 -9.86
N GLU A 42 4.17 -1.56 -9.96
CA GLU A 42 4.87 -2.08 -8.79
C GLU A 42 5.30 -0.97 -7.82
N ASN A 43 5.86 0.14 -8.31
CA ASN A 43 6.27 1.26 -7.46
C ASN A 43 5.09 1.86 -6.68
N ILE A 44 3.96 2.14 -7.36
CA ILE A 44 2.76 2.73 -6.73
C ILE A 44 2.20 1.80 -5.64
N PHE A 45 2.19 0.49 -5.90
CA PHE A 45 1.64 -0.48 -4.96
C PHE A 45 2.60 -0.80 -3.80
N ASN A 46 3.93 -0.77 -4.02
CA ASN A 46 4.94 -0.99 -2.99
C ASN A 46 5.13 0.24 -2.09
N GLU A 47 5.01 1.46 -2.61
CA GLU A 47 4.94 2.70 -1.80
C GLU A 47 3.74 2.68 -0.83
N GLY A 48 2.70 1.92 -1.16
CA GLY A 48 1.57 1.66 -0.28
C GLY A 48 1.84 0.71 0.88
N LYS A 49 2.80 -0.21 0.74
CA LYS A 49 3.18 -1.20 1.77
C LYS A 49 4.21 -0.64 2.76
N ALA A 50 5.05 0.29 2.33
CA ALA A 50 6.23 0.77 3.05
C ALA A 50 5.97 1.78 4.21
N LYS A 51 4.75 1.92 4.75
CA LYS A 51 4.45 3.02 5.71
C LYS A 51 3.72 2.66 7.00
N GLY A 52 3.69 1.39 7.39
CA GLY A 52 3.24 0.97 8.72
C GLY A 52 4.41 0.65 9.66
N GLU A 53 5.09 -0.47 9.41
CA GLU A 53 6.20 -0.97 10.23
C GLU A 53 7.51 -0.21 10.00
N ASP A 54 7.94 0.01 8.76
CA ASP A 54 9.23 0.68 8.46
C ASP A 54 9.32 2.12 9.00
N LEU A 55 8.21 2.86 9.01
CA LEU A 55 8.16 4.21 9.60
C LEU A 55 8.19 4.16 11.14
N LEU A 56 7.51 3.20 11.75
CA LEU A 56 7.49 3.03 13.21
C LEU A 56 8.82 2.52 13.73
N ASP A 57 9.47 1.62 13.01
CA ASP A 57 10.78 1.08 13.39
C ASP A 57 11.90 2.10 13.14
N GLY A 58 11.85 2.84 12.02
CA GLY A 58 12.75 3.98 11.80
C GLY A 58 12.56 5.12 12.83
N LEU A 59 11.36 5.26 13.41
CA LEU A 59 11.09 6.21 14.49
C LEU A 59 11.62 5.71 15.84
N LYS A 60 11.42 4.42 16.17
CA LYS A 60 11.94 3.79 17.40
C LYS A 60 13.46 3.81 17.44
N ASP A 61 14.14 3.49 16.33
CA ASP A 61 15.60 3.50 16.25
C ASP A 61 16.17 4.90 16.51
N LYS A 62 15.54 5.93 15.93
CA LYS A 62 15.95 7.33 16.19
C LYS A 62 15.73 7.72 17.65
N MET A 63 14.59 7.36 18.23
CA MET A 63 14.29 7.67 19.64
C MET A 63 15.25 6.94 20.58
N GLY A 64 15.56 5.67 20.34
CA GLY A 64 16.56 4.91 21.10
C GLY A 64 17.94 5.58 21.08
N SER A 65 18.34 6.16 19.95
CA SER A 65 19.59 6.91 19.83
C SER A 65 19.60 8.27 20.55
N PHE A 66 18.45 8.84 20.92
CA PHE A 66 18.37 10.12 21.64
C PHE A 66 18.38 9.98 23.16
N PHE A 67 17.97 8.82 23.68
CA PHE A 67 17.90 8.55 25.12
C PHE A 67 19.07 7.68 25.64
N SER A 68 19.96 7.23 24.74
CA SER A 68 21.18 6.48 25.07
C SER A 68 22.40 7.37 25.22
#